data_AF-A0A2M8PLW7-F1
#
_entry.id   AF-A0A2M8PLW7-F1
#
_cell.length_a   1.000
_cell.length_b   1.000
_cell.length_c   1.000
_cell.angle_alpha   90.00
_cell.angle_beta   90.00
_cell.angle_gamma   90.00
#
_symmetry.space_group_name_H-M   'P 1'
#
loop_
_entity.id
_entity.type
_entity.pdbx_description
1 polymer ?
#
loop_
_entity_poly.entity_id
_entity_poly.type
_entity_poly.pdbx_seq_one_letter_code
_entity_poly.pdbx_strand_id
1 'polypeptide(L)' 'MLRHDVVLSMQYYDISAKSNYNFEKPFLWLARKLLGDSNLEFVAAPALAPPEVVMDPEMIKRAEQELAVRLRRQR' A
#
# COMPACT_ATOMS: atom_id res chain seq x y z
N MET A 1 -26.47 21.94 -7.01
CA MET A 1 -26.58 20.47 -6.99
C MET A 1 -25.17 19.89 -7.05
N LEU A 2 -24.51 19.76 -5.89
CA LEU A 2 -23.16 19.20 -5.79
C LEU A 2 -23.30 17.72 -5.40
N ARG A 3 -22.83 16.81 -6.27
CA ARG A 3 -22.85 15.37 -5.99
C ARG A 3 -21.74 15.08 -4.98
N HIS A 4 -22.10 14.92 -3.71
CA HIS A 4 -21.23 14.43 -2.65
C HIS A 4 -21.36 12.91 -2.54
N ASP A 5 -20.94 12.18 -3.57
CA ASP A 5 -20.81 10.73 -3.48
C ASP A 5 -19.51 10.27 -4.14
N VAL A 6 -18.38 10.83 -3.69
CA VAL A 6 -17.10 10.14 -3.86
C VAL A 6 -16.97 9.20 -2.67
N VAL A 7 -17.54 8.01 -2.77
CA VAL A 7 -17.11 6.91 -1.91
C VAL A 7 -15.67 6.59 -2.33
N LEU A 8 -14.71 7.16 -1.59
CA LEU A 8 -13.30 6.77 -1.70
C LEU A 8 -13.20 5.32 -1.22
N SER A 9 -13.21 4.38 -2.16
CA SER A 9 -12.76 3.01 -1.90
C SER A 9 -11.28 3.08 -1.52
N MET A 10 -11.01 3.16 -0.21
CA MET A 10 -9.66 3.21 0.33
C MET A 10 -8.98 1.86 0.14
N GLN A 11 -7.79 1.87 -0.45
CA GLN A 11 -6.95 0.67 -0.50
C GLN A 11 -6.31 0.44 0.87
N TYR A 12 -6.29 -0.82 1.30
CA TYR A 12 -5.66 -1.24 2.54
C TYR A 12 -4.29 -1.85 2.25
N TYR A 13 -3.28 -1.45 3.04
CA TYR A 13 -1.93 -1.99 2.97
C TYR A 13 -1.43 -2.26 4.40
N ASP A 14 -0.88 -3.45 4.62
CA ASP A 14 -0.06 -3.71 5.81
C ASP A 14 1.28 -3.00 5.64
N ILE A 15 1.70 -2.24 6.66
CA ILE A 15 2.94 -1.45 6.65
C ILE A 15 3.76 -1.69 7.91
N SER A 16 5.08 -1.54 7.81
CA SER A 16 5.97 -1.49 8.98
C SER A 16 7.01 -0.40 8.80
N ALA A 17 6.96 0.62 9.65
CA ALA A 17 7.94 1.70 9.66
C ALA A 17 9.35 1.23 10.07
N LYS A 18 9.44 0.22 10.95
CA LYS A 18 10.72 -0.29 11.44
C LYS A 18 11.49 -1.10 10.39
N SER A 19 10.78 -1.79 9.51
CA SER A 19 11.39 -2.61 8.44
C SER A 19 11.29 -1.99 7.05
N ASN A 20 10.69 -0.80 6.94
CA ASN A 20 10.32 -0.16 5.67
C ASN A 20 9.39 -1.01 4.78
N TYR A 21 8.71 -2.04 5.32
CA TYR A 21 7.81 -2.90 4.55
C TYR A 21 6.60 -2.12 4.04
N ASN A 22 6.36 -2.21 2.73
CA ASN A 22 5.27 -1.53 2.00
C ASN A 22 5.22 -0.01 2.19
N PHE A 23 6.31 0.64 2.60
CA PHE A 23 6.35 2.07 2.88
C PHE A 23 5.78 2.94 1.74
N GLU A 24 6.11 2.59 0.50
CA GLU A 24 5.75 3.37 -0.69
C GLU A 24 4.29 3.20 -1.13
N LYS A 25 3.63 2.07 -0.79
CA LYS A 25 2.32 1.71 -1.36
C LYS A 25 1.21 2.74 -1.06
N PRO A 26 1.08 3.28 0.17
CA PRO A 26 0.07 4.31 0.46
C PRO A 26 0.28 5.58 -0.36
N PHE A 27 1.53 6.02 -0.50
CA PHE A 27 1.88 7.23 -1.25
C PHE A 27 1.65 7.05 -2.75
N LEU A 28 2.03 5.90 -3.30
CA LEU A 28 1.81 5.58 -4.71
C LEU A 28 0.31 5.53 -5.03
N TRP A 29 -0.49 4.88 -4.18
CA TRP A 29 -1.94 4.84 -4.36
C TRP A 29 -2.55 6.24 -4.34
N LEU A 30 -2.14 7.08 -3.38
CA LEU A 30 -2.60 8.45 -3.28
C LEU A 30 -2.21 9.26 -4.52
N ALA A 31 -0.96 9.17 -4.98
CA ALA A 31 -0.48 9.85 -6.18
C ALA A 31 -1.28 9.47 -7.43
N ARG A 32 -1.55 8.16 -7.63
CA ARG A 32 -2.39 7.67 -8.73
C ARG A 32 -3.81 8.23 -8.67
N LYS A 33 -4.38 8.38 -7.47
CA LYS A 33 -5.74 8.94 -7.28
C LYS A 33 -5.79 10.44 -7.50
N LEU A 34 -4.79 11.18 -7.02
CA LEU A 34 -4.74 12.64 -7.15
C LEU A 34 -4.45 13.08 -8.59
N LEU A 35 -3.60 12.34 -9.31
CA LEU A 35 -3.18 12.68 -10.67
C LEU A 35 -4.02 12.00 -11.75
N GLY A 36 -4.85 11.01 -11.39
CA GLY A 36 -5.70 10.30 -12.34
C GLY A 36 -4.95 9.34 -13.28
N ASP A 37 -3.69 9.04 -12.98
CA ASP A 37 -2.85 8.13 -13.77
C ASP A 37 -2.69 6.78 -13.05
N SER A 38 -3.23 5.71 -13.62
CA SER A 38 -3.11 4.35 -13.07
C SER A 38 -1.73 3.72 -13.28
N ASN A 39 -0.97 4.21 -14.25
CA ASN A 39 0.34 3.68 -14.66
C ASN A 39 1.50 4.41 -13.99
N LEU A 40 1.22 5.39 -13.13
CA LEU A 40 2.24 6.09 -12.36
C LEU A 40 3.03 5.11 -11.50
N GLU A 41 4.36 5.24 -11.53
CA GLU A 41 5.31 4.46 -10.74
C GLU A 41 6.40 5.37 -10.16
N PHE A 42 6.98 4.98 -9.04
CA PHE A 42 8.17 5.66 -8.53
C PHE A 42 9.40 5.19 -9.30
N VAL A 43 10.16 6.15 -9.84
CA VAL A 43 11.36 5.86 -10.65
C VAL A 43 12.61 5.58 -9.81
N ALA A 44 12.56 5.92 -8.52
CA ALA A 44 13.64 5.72 -7.58
C ALA A 44 13.06 5.50 -6.18
N ALA A 45 13.74 4.68 -5.39
CA ALA A 45 13.42 4.52 -3.98
C ALA A 45 13.74 5.82 -3.22
N PRO A 46 12.92 6.21 -2.23
CA PRO A 46 13.23 7.33 -1.36
C PRO A 46 14.49 7.04 -0.54
N ALA A 47 15.20 8.11 -0.16
CA ALA A 47 16.33 8.01 0.76
C ALA A 47 15.82 7.72 2.19
N LEU A 48 15.54 6.45 2.46
CA LEU A 48 15.08 5.98 3.77
C LEU A 48 16.24 5.74 4.72
N ALA A 49 15.96 5.89 6.02
CA ALA A 49 16.84 5.34 7.04
C ALA A 49 16.94 3.81 6.85
N PRO A 50 18.11 3.21 7.14
CA PRO A 50 18.24 1.76 7.18
C PRO A 50 17.16 1.14 8.08
N PRO A 51 16.59 -0.02 7.71
CA PRO A 51 15.58 -0.67 8.55
C PRO A 51 16.18 -1.04 9.91
N GLU A 52 15.45 -0.74 10.98
CA GLU A 52 15.80 -1.13 12.34
C GLU A 52 15.64 -2.65 12.54
N VAL A 53 14.72 -3.27 11.79
CA VAL A 53 14.44 -4.71 11.86
C VAL A 53 14.21 -5.29 10.47
N VAL A 54 14.68 -6.51 10.26
CA VAL A 54 14.37 -7.29 9.05
C VAL A 54 13.12 -8.12 9.33
N MET A 55 12.09 -8.01 8.50
CA MET A 55 10.94 -8.92 8.58
C MET A 55 11.31 -10.29 8.04
N ASP A 56 10.87 -11.34 8.73
CA ASP A 56 10.98 -12.71 8.25
C ASP A 56 10.21 -12.88 6.93
N PRO A 57 10.84 -13.37 5.84
CA PRO A 57 10.17 -13.64 4.58
C PRO A 57 8.91 -14.52 4.71
N GLU A 58 8.92 -15.50 5.61
CA GLU A 58 7.73 -16.35 5.83
C GLU A 58 6.59 -15.58 6.50
N MET A 59 6.90 -14.60 7.35
CA MET A 59 5.90 -13.70 7.92
C MET A 59 5.27 -12.81 6.85
N ILE A 60 6.09 -12.25 5.94
CA ILE A 60 5.60 -11.43 4.82
C ILE A 60 4.65 -12.25 3.96
N LYS A 61 5.06 -13.46 3.56
CA LYS A 61 4.25 -14.36 2.75
C LYS A 61 2.91 -14.69 3.40
N ARG A 62 2.89 -14.98 4.70
CA ARG A 62 1.65 -15.23 5.44
C ARG A 62 0.74 -14.01 5.46
N ALA A 63 1.29 -12.82 5.72
CA ALA A 63 0.52 -11.57 5.72
C ALA A 63 -0.12 -11.31 4.34
N GLU A 64 0.63 -11.49 3.25
CA GLU A 64 0.12 -11.35 1.88
C GLU A 64 -0.99 -12.37 1.56
N GLN A 65 -0.83 -13.62 1.99
CA GLN A 65 -1.85 -14.66 1.83
C GLN A 65 -3.12 -14.33 2.61
N GLU A 66 -3.01 -13.91 3.86
CA GLU A 66 -4.16 -13.50 4.67
C GLU A 66 -4.90 -12.31 4.06
N LEU A 67 -4.16 -11.30 3.61
CA LEU A 67 -4.74 -10.14 2.93
C LEU A 67 -5.49 -10.57 1.67
N ALA A 68 -4.91 -11.43 0.84
CA ALA A 68 -5.56 -11.95 -0.36
C ALA A 68 -6.85 -12.72 -0.03
N VAL A 69 -6.86 -13.53 1.04
CA VAL A 69 -8.07 -14.24 1.50
C VAL A 69 -9.13 -13.25 1.99
N ARG A 70 -8.76 -12.23 2.77
CA ARG A 70 -9.69 -11.19 3.27
C ARG A 70 -10.32 -10.41 2.11
N LEU A 71 -9.52 -9.99 1.14
CA LEU A 71 -9.99 -9.28 -0.05
C LEU A 71 -10.90 -10.16 -0.93
N ARG A 72 -10.62 -11.47 -1.04
CA ARG A 72 -11.51 -12.40 -1.75
C ARG A 72 -12.85 -12.62 -1.04
N ARG A 73 -12.87 -12.60 0.30
CA ARG A 73 -14.09 -12.77 1.10
C ARG A 73 -15.01 -11.53 1.09
N GLN A 74 -14.49 -10.36 0.74
CA GLN A 74 -15.23 -9.09 0.69
C GLN A 74 -15.74 -8.73 -0.72
N ARG A 75 -15.54 -9.60 -1.72
CA ARG A 75 -16.02 -9.44 -3.09
C ARG A 75 -17.14 -10.43 -3.37
#